data_AF-A0A2I0EX99-F1
#
_entry.id   AF-A0A2I0EX99-F1
#
_cell.length_a   1.000
_cell.length_b   1.000
_cell.length_c   1.000
_cell.angle_alpha   90.00
_cell.angle_beta   90.00
_cell.angle_gamma   90.00
#
_symmetry.space_group_name_H-M   'P 1'
#
loop_
_entity.id
_entity.type
_entity.pdbx_description
1 polymer ?
#
loop_
_entity_poly.entity_id
_entity_poly.type
_entity_poly.pdbx_seq_one_letter_code
_entity_poly.pdbx_strand_id
1 'polypeptide(L)'
;MWFLFGLIAIAATSVNLYLYAIGKDYKLAMAMGLSFTALTLAADYSMVADWVRAEDWSALLDVVPIMSSALWVLTIISIVLNISPMLLEFKSSKE
;
A
#
# COMPACT_ATOMS: atom_id res chain seq x y z
N MET A 1 -10.58 0.60 10.84
CA MET A 1 -9.47 -0.39 10.90
C MET A 1 -8.72 -0.46 9.57
N TRP A 2 -8.34 0.68 8.98
CA TRP A 2 -7.57 0.71 7.73
C TRP A 2 -6.13 0.20 7.92
N PHE A 3 -5.56 0.43 9.10
CA PHE A 3 -4.19 0.03 9.45
C PHE A 3 -3.94 -1.49 9.33
N LEU A 4 -4.97 -2.33 9.52
CA LEU A 4 -4.84 -3.78 9.35
C LEU A 4 -4.53 -4.14 7.89
N PHE A 5 -5.19 -3.49 6.93
CA PHE A 5 -4.89 -3.67 5.52
C PHE A 5 -3.46 -3.20 5.21
N GLY A 6 -3.01 -2.12 5.84
CA GLY A 6 -1.64 -1.62 5.68
C GLY A 6 -0.60 -2.64 6.16
N LEU A 7 -0.82 -3.29 7.30
CA LEU A 7 0.07 -4.34 7.81
C LEU A 7 0.12 -5.56 6.88
N ILE A 8 -1.03 -5.98 6.34
CA ILE A 8 -1.09 -7.07 5.36
C ILE A 8 -0.36 -6.67 4.07
N ALA A 9 -0.50 -5.42 3.61
CA ALA A 9 0.22 -4.90 2.45
C ALA A 9 1.74 -4.98 2.66
N ILE A 10 2.23 -4.57 3.84
CA ILE A 10 3.66 -4.65 4.18
C ILE A 10 4.13 -6.11 4.19
N ALA A 11 3.38 -7.01 4.83
CA ALA A 11 3.73 -8.44 4.86
C ALA A 11 3.80 -9.05 3.45
N ALA A 12 2.79 -8.77 2.61
CA ALA A 12 2.76 -9.24 1.23
C ALA A 12 3.90 -8.65 0.38
N THR A 13 4.24 -7.38 0.58
CA THR A 13 5.38 -6.72 -0.09
C THR A 13 6.70 -7.36 0.31
N SER A 14 6.89 -7.66 1.60
CA SER A 14 8.08 -8.37 2.07
C SER A 14 8.19 -9.78 1.47
N VAL A 15 7.07 -10.50 1.38
CA VAL A 15 7.02 -11.83 0.73
C VAL A 15 7.31 -11.72 -0.76
N ASN A 16 6.78 -10.71 -1.46
CA ASN A 16 7.07 -10.43 -2.87
C ASN A 16 8.58 -10.29 -3.10
N LEU A 17 9.24 -9.40 -2.36
CA LEU A 17 10.69 -9.15 -2.48
C LEU A 17 11.51 -10.41 -2.13
N TYR A 18 11.10 -11.15 -1.10
CA TYR A 18 11.76 -12.40 -0.71
C TYR A 18 11.65 -13.47 -1.79
N LEU A 19 10.46 -13.69 -2.36
CA LEU A 19 10.23 -14.68 -3.41
C LEU A 19 11.06 -14.37 -4.67
N TYR A 20 11.13 -13.09 -5.06
CA TYR A 20 12.00 -12.65 -6.14
C TYR A 20 13.47 -12.95 -5.85
N ALA A 21 13.96 -12.65 -4.65
CA ALA A 21 15.36 -12.86 -4.27
C ALA A 21 15.80 -14.34 -4.34
N ILE A 22 14.88 -15.29 -4.15
CA ILE A 22 15.14 -16.73 -4.26
C ILE A 22 14.74 -17.33 -5.61
N GLY A 23 14.40 -16.49 -6.60
CA GLY A 23 14.04 -16.93 -7.95
C GLY A 23 12.69 -17.64 -8.06
N LYS A 24 11.77 -17.43 -7.12
CA LYS A 24 10.41 -17.97 -7.15
C LYS A 24 9.40 -16.95 -7.71
N ASP A 25 8.24 -17.45 -8.13
CA ASP A 25 7.16 -16.58 -8.62
C ASP A 25 6.63 -15.68 -7.49
N TYR A 26 6.79 -14.38 -7.68
CA TYR A 26 6.44 -13.33 -6.72
C TYR A 26 5.12 -12.61 -7.09
N LYS A 27 4.55 -12.87 -8.27
CA LYS A 27 3.48 -12.04 -8.87
C LYS A 27 2.21 -12.02 -8.03
N LEU A 28 1.86 -13.14 -7.38
CA LEU A 28 0.71 -13.19 -6.48
C LEU A 28 0.93 -12.32 -5.23
N ALA A 29 2.11 -12.40 -4.62
CA ALA A 29 2.46 -11.59 -3.46
C ALA A 29 2.52 -10.10 -3.82
N MET A 30 3.04 -9.76 -5.01
CA MET A 30 2.98 -8.41 -5.58
C MET A 30 1.54 -7.90 -5.71
N ALA A 31 0.66 -8.69 -6.34
CA ALA A 31 -0.74 -8.33 -6.53
C ALA A 31 -1.46 -8.15 -5.19
N MET A 32 -1.17 -8.99 -4.20
CA MET A 32 -1.67 -8.83 -2.84
C MET A 32 -1.16 -7.54 -2.19
N GLY A 33 0.14 -7.25 -2.25
CA GLY A 33 0.72 -6.02 -1.67
C GLY A 33 0.06 -4.76 -2.20
N LEU A 34 -0.13 -4.67 -3.52
CA LEU A 34 -0.83 -3.55 -4.16
C LEU A 34 -2.32 -3.51 -3.80
N SER A 35 -3.01 -4.66 -3.80
CA SER A 35 -4.44 -4.73 -3.48
C SER A 35 -4.73 -4.29 -2.05
N PHE A 36 -3.93 -4.74 -1.08
CA PHE A 36 -4.08 -4.34 0.31
C PHE A 36 -3.66 -2.88 0.54
N THR A 37 -2.71 -2.34 -0.24
CA THR A 37 -2.44 -0.90 -0.25
C THR A 37 -3.67 -0.12 -0.70
N ALA A 38 -4.34 -0.54 -1.78
CA ALA A 38 -5.56 0.09 -2.26
C ALA A 38 -6.72 -0.02 -1.25
N LEU A 39 -6.89 -1.19 -0.61
CA LEU A 39 -7.89 -1.39 0.45
C LEU A 39 -7.61 -0.51 1.69
N THR A 40 -6.33 -0.27 1.99
CA THR A 40 -5.93 0.66 3.07
C THR A 40 -6.46 2.06 2.78
N LEU A 41 -6.23 2.58 1.57
CA LEU A 41 -6.73 3.89 1.15
C LEU A 41 -8.26 3.96 1.08
N ALA A 42 -8.91 2.91 0.58
CA ALA A 42 -10.37 2.86 0.52
C ALA A 42 -11.03 2.85 1.91
N ALA A 43 -10.42 2.12 2.86
CA ALA A 43 -10.86 2.09 4.24
C ALA A 43 -10.59 3.42 4.97
N ASP A 44 -9.46 4.07 4.67
CA ASP A 44 -9.15 5.41 5.16
C ASP A 44 -10.16 6.45 4.66
N TYR A 45 -10.44 6.45 3.36
CA TYR A 45 -11.44 7.34 2.76
C TYR A 45 -12.84 7.12 3.34
N SER A 46 -13.21 5.86 3.60
CA SER A 46 -14.49 5.54 4.27
C SER A 46 -14.55 6.15 5.67
N MET A 47 -13.45 6.08 6.44
CA MET A 47 -13.36 6.70 7.77
C MET A 47 -13.51 8.22 7.71
N VAL A 48 -12.84 8.88 6.75
CA VAL A 48 -12.99 10.32 6.53
C VAL A 48 -14.43 10.69 6.17
N ALA A 49 -15.09 9.90 5.32
CA ALA A 49 -16.49 10.11 4.96
C ALA A 49 -17.43 9.97 6.17
N ASP A 50 -17.13 9.07 7.11
CA ASP A 50 -17.91 8.92 8.35
C ASP A 50 -17.75 10.13 9.28
N TRP A 51 -16.55 10.72 9.38
CA TRP A 51 -16.36 11.98 10.10
C TRP A 51 -17.13 13.14 9.48
N VAL A 52 -17.17 13.24 8.14
CA VAL A 52 -18.00 14.24 7.45
C VAL A 52 -19.48 14.06 7.78
N ARG A 53 -19.99 12.82 7.75
CA ARG A 53 -21.40 12.52 8.08
C ARG A 53 -21.74 12.83 9.53
N ALA A 54 -20.78 12.66 10.43
CA ALA A 54 -20.93 12.96 11.85
C ALA A 54 -20.69 14.45 12.17
N GLU A 55 -20.38 15.28 11.18
CA GLU A 55 -19.98 16.69 11.33
C GLU A 55 -18.80 16.88 12.30
N ASP A 56 -17.90 15.89 12.36
CA ASP A 56 -16.70 15.92 13.22
C ASP A 56 -15.56 16.69 12.54
N TRP A 57 -15.76 18.01 12.45
CA TRP A 57 -14.80 18.91 11.82
C TRP A 57 -13.46 18.97 12.57
N SER A 58 -13.48 18.74 13.89
CA SER A 58 -12.25 18.70 14.70
C SER A 58 -11.39 17.52 14.27
N ALA A 59 -11.96 16.31 14.18
CA ALA A 59 -11.21 15.13 13.71
C ALA A 59 -10.68 15.31 12.29
N LEU A 60 -11.45 15.95 11.40
CA LEU A 60 -11.01 16.26 10.05
C LEU A 60 -9.78 17.19 10.04
N LEU A 61 -9.80 18.25 10.85
CA LEU A 61 -8.70 19.22 10.91
C LEU A 61 -7.45 18.64 11.60
N ASP A 62 -7.63 17.84 12.64
CA ASP A 62 -6.53 17.33 13.46
C ASP A 62 -5.82 16.11 12.83
N VAL A 63 -6.58 15.22 12.16
CA VAL A 63 -6.06 13.92 11.73
C VAL A 63 -5.78 13.84 10.23
N VAL A 64 -6.69 14.33 9.39
CA VAL A 64 -6.63 14.10 7.92
C VAL A 64 -5.36 14.68 7.27
N PRO A 65 -4.87 15.89 7.61
CA PRO A 65 -3.70 16.46 6.94
C PRO A 65 -2.43 15.60 7.11
N ILE A 66 -2.18 15.16 8.35
CA ILE A 66 -1.00 14.34 8.68
C ILE A 66 -1.15 12.95 8.05
N MET A 67 -2.33 12.34 8.20
CA MET A 67 -2.61 11.00 7.71
C MET A 67 -2.56 10.91 6.19
N SER A 68 -3.13 11.88 5.47
CA SER A 68 -3.07 11.97 4.01
C SER A 68 -1.63 12.07 3.52
N SER A 69 -0.82 12.92 4.15
CA SER A 69 0.59 13.09 3.81
C SER A 69 1.38 11.78 4.01
N ALA A 70 1.14 11.09 5.14
CA ALA A 70 1.79 9.81 5.43
C ALA A 70 1.36 8.72 4.45
N LEU A 71 0.06 8.60 4.17
CA LEU A 71 -0.47 7.59 3.24
C LEU A 71 0.04 7.81 1.82
N TRP A 72 0.16 9.05 1.35
CA TRP A 72 0.78 9.34 0.05
C TRP A 72 2.21 8.79 -0.07
N VAL A 73 3.04 9.09 0.93
CA VAL A 73 4.44 8.61 0.96
C VAL A 73 4.48 7.08 0.99
N LEU A 74 3.67 6.45 1.87
CA LEU A 74 3.62 4.99 1.99
C LEU A 74 3.09 4.31 0.73
N THR A 75 2.11 4.90 0.04
CA THR A 75 1.59 4.39 -1.23
C THR A 75 2.64 4.42 -2.32
N ILE A 76 3.39 5.53 -2.44
CA ILE A 76 4.50 5.62 -3.42
C ILE A 76 5.54 4.54 -3.13
N ILE A 77 5.96 4.39 -1.87
CA ILE A 77 6.91 3.35 -1.45
C ILE A 77 6.36 1.95 -1.79
N SER A 78 5.10 1.68 -1.48
CA SER A 78 4.46 0.39 -1.75
C SER A 78 4.45 0.07 -3.25
N ILE A 79 4.10 1.05 -4.09
CA ILE A 79 4.09 0.89 -5.55
C ILE A 79 5.50 0.58 -6.06
N VAL A 80 6.49 1.38 -5.65
CA VAL A 80 7.89 1.22 -6.06
C VAL A 80 8.42 -0.16 -5.66
N LEU A 81 8.24 -0.55 -4.39
CA LEU A 81 8.71 -1.83 -3.89
C LEU A 81 8.03 -2.99 -4.60
N ASN A 82 6.71 -2.96 -4.76
CA ASN A 82 5.99 -4.08 -5.37
C ASN A 82 6.29 -4.25 -6.85
N ILE A 83 6.49 -3.16 -7.58
CA ILE A 83 6.79 -3.20 -9.03
C ILE A 83 8.27 -3.50 -9.30
N SER A 84 9.17 -3.24 -8.35
CA SER A 84 10.61 -3.38 -8.55
C SER A 84 11.09 -4.75 -9.06
N PRO A 85 10.58 -5.91 -8.57
CA PRO A 85 10.98 -7.22 -9.10
C PRO A 85 10.68 -7.38 -10.60
N MET A 86 9.51 -6.90 -11.03
CA MET A 86 9.08 -6.97 -12.43
C MET A 86 9.94 -6.10 -13.34
N LEU A 87 10.34 -4.91 -12.88
CA LEU A 87 11.25 -4.04 -13.64
C LEU A 87 12.64 -4.65 -13.78
N LEU A 88 13.14 -5.30 -12.72
CA LEU A 88 14.43 -5.98 -12.75
C LEU A 88 14.41 -7.20 -13.68
N GLU A 89 13.36 -8.02 -13.64
CA GLU A 89 13.16 -9.16 -14.54
C GLU A 89 13.08 -8.71 -16.02
N PHE A 90 12.39 -7.59 -16.29
CA PHE A 90 12.32 -6.99 -17.62
C PHE A 90 13.67 -6.46 -18.10
N LYS A 91 14.53 -5.94 -17.20
CA LYS A 91 15.88 -5.51 -17.55
C LYS A 91 16.78 -6.70 -17.87
N SER A 92 16.75 -7.76 -17.06
CA SER A 92 17.59 -8.95 -17.28
C SER A 92 17.24 -9.76 -18.53
N SER A 93 16.01 -9.64 -19.03
CA SER A 93 15.60 -10.34 -20.28
C SER A 93 16.04 -9.62 -21.56
N LYS A 94 16.57 -8.39 -21.45
CA LYS A 94 17.08 -7.61 -22.60
C LYS A 94 18.60 -7.65 -22.74
N GLU A 95 19.32 -8.09 -21.70
CA GLU A 95 20.78 -8.29 -21.69
C GLU A 95 21.11 -9.73 -22.10
#